data_AF-A0A933GW67-F1
#
_entry.id   AF-A0A933GW67-F1
#
_cell.length_a   1.000
_cell.length_b   1.000
_cell.length_c   1.000
_cell.angle_alpha   90.00
_cell.angle_beta   90.00
_cell.angle_gamma   90.00
#
_symmetry.space_group_name_H-M   'P 1'
#
loop_
_entity.id
_entity.type
_entity.pdbx_description
1 polymer ?
#
loop_
_entity_poly.entity_id
_entity_poly.type
_entity_poly.pdbx_seq_one_letter_code
_entity_poly.pdbx_strand_id
1 'polypeptide(L)'
;MPAAPVPRVLHAVVLVSGGGTTLQNLIDRAGAGEIPLSIDAVVSSKKDAHALERARARGIDAYPCDRGEFANDAEFSAAITRFLDLYQPDLVVMAGFMHLYIIPERYAGRVVNIHPALLPKFGGKGFYDLKVHRAVLAAGEKETGCTVHFCDN
;
A
#
# COMPACT_ATOMS: atom_id res chain seq x y z
N MET A 1 14.60 14.06 32.81
CA MET A 1 13.62 13.68 31.77
C MET A 1 14.22 12.51 31.01
N PRO A 2 13.64 11.30 31.00
CA PRO A 2 14.13 10.24 30.12
C PRO A 2 13.97 10.70 28.66
N ALA A 3 14.98 10.43 27.83
CA ALA A 3 14.91 10.71 26.40
C ALA A 3 13.68 10.02 25.79
N ALA A 4 13.00 10.69 24.85
CA ALA A 4 11.93 10.06 24.09
C ALA A 4 12.49 8.77 23.45
N PRO A 5 11.75 7.64 23.49
CA PRO A 5 12.22 6.40 22.90
C PRO A 5 12.56 6.64 21.43
N VAL A 6 13.75 6.22 21.01
CA VAL A 6 14.14 6.25 19.60
C VAL A 6 13.12 5.37 18.87
N PRO A 7 12.39 5.92 17.88
CA PRO A 7 11.35 5.15 17.22
C PRO A 7 12.00 3.96 16.53
N ARG A 8 11.50 2.76 16.86
CA ARG A 8 11.91 1.51 16.24
C ARG A 8 11.67 1.62 14.72
N VAL A 9 12.67 1.25 13.92
CA VAL A 9 12.50 1.11 12.47
C VAL A 9 11.51 -0.03 12.20
N LEU A 10 10.44 0.28 11.47
CA LEU A 10 9.45 -0.70 11.06
C LEU A 10 9.87 -1.35 9.74
N HIS A 11 9.82 -2.67 9.70
CA HIS A 11 10.03 -3.47 8.51
C HIS A 11 8.73 -3.62 7.73
N ALA A 12 8.71 -3.20 6.47
CA ALA A 12 7.49 -3.12 5.69
C ALA A 12 7.57 -3.80 4.33
N VAL A 13 6.43 -4.38 3.94
CA VAL A 13 6.18 -4.79 2.56
C VAL A 13 5.12 -3.87 1.96
N VAL A 14 5.39 -3.33 0.76
CA VAL A 14 4.51 -2.37 0.10
C VAL A 14 3.74 -3.05 -1.03
N LEU A 15 2.42 -2.90 -1.03
CA LEU A 15 1.52 -3.38 -2.08
C LEU A 15 1.21 -2.25 -3.08
N VAL A 16 1.31 -2.53 -4.37
CA VAL A 16 1.14 -1.54 -5.46
C VAL A 16 0.39 -2.11 -6.67
N SER A 17 -0.17 -1.25 -7.52
CA SER A 17 -0.81 -1.68 -8.78
C SER A 17 -0.42 -0.87 -10.02
N GLY A 18 0.42 0.17 -9.89
CA GLY A 18 0.65 1.14 -10.96
C GLY A 18 2.00 1.86 -10.89
N GLY A 19 2.00 3.18 -11.12
CA GLY A 19 3.21 3.98 -11.31
C GLY A 19 4.12 4.13 -10.08
N GLY A 20 3.59 3.90 -8.86
CA GLY A 20 4.39 3.85 -7.63
C GLY A 20 4.93 5.19 -7.14
N THR A 21 4.23 6.30 -7.36
CA THR A 21 4.66 7.63 -6.86
C THR A 21 4.67 7.70 -5.33
N THR A 22 3.66 7.14 -4.66
CA THR A 22 3.64 6.99 -3.20
C THR A 22 4.77 6.09 -2.72
N LEU A 23 5.04 4.98 -3.41
CA LEU A 23 6.17 4.10 -3.11
C LEU A 23 7.50 4.87 -3.22
N GLN A 24 7.71 5.64 -4.29
CA GLN A 24 8.92 6.44 -4.48
C GLN A 24 9.14 7.40 -3.32
N ASN A 25 8.08 8.11 -2.89
CA ASN A 25 8.19 9.03 -1.76
C ASN A 25 8.57 8.32 -0.46
N LEU A 26 8.00 7.14 -0.19
CA LEU A 26 8.36 6.33 0.98
C LEU A 26 9.82 5.88 0.92
N ILE A 27 10.30 5.40 -0.24
CA ILE A 27 11.70 5.02 -0.46
C ILE A 27 12.63 6.21 -0.18
N ASP A 28 12.34 7.38 -0.76
CA ASP A 28 13.22 8.54 -0.66
C ASP A 28 13.30 9.05 0.79
N ARG A 29 12.16 9.12 1.50
CA ARG A 29 12.13 9.57 2.90
C ARG A 29 12.75 8.56 3.87
N ALA A 30 12.55 7.26 3.64
CA ALA A 30 13.21 6.20 4.39
C ALA A 30 14.73 6.23 4.19
N GLY A 31 15.17 6.35 2.93
CA GLY A 31 16.60 6.44 2.58
C GLY A 31 17.29 7.72 3.11
N ALA A 32 16.53 8.80 3.27
CA ALA A 32 17.01 10.03 3.90
C ALA A 32 17.00 9.97 5.45
N GLY A 33 16.49 8.89 6.06
CA GLY A 33 16.37 8.76 7.51
C GLY A 33 15.30 9.67 8.13
N GLU A 34 14.40 10.24 7.33
CA GLU A 34 13.33 11.13 7.81
C GLU A 34 12.19 10.36 8.49
N ILE A 35 12.04 9.09 8.13
CA ILE A 35 11.03 8.19 8.71
C ILE A 35 11.70 6.88 9.16
N PRO A 36 11.29 6.31 10.31
CA PRO A 36 11.84 5.05 10.82
C PRO A 36 11.18 3.86 10.09
N LEU A 37 11.44 3.72 8.79
CA LEU A 37 10.86 2.70 7.91
C LEU A 37 11.95 2.01 7.08
N SER A 38 11.90 0.68 7.00
CA SER A 38 12.62 -0.12 6.01
C SER A 38 11.60 -0.76 5.07
N ILE A 39 11.82 -0.65 3.77
CA ILE A 39 10.99 -1.32 2.76
C ILE A 39 11.75 -2.53 2.28
N ASP A 40 11.36 -3.70 2.75
CA ASP A 40 12.09 -4.93 2.51
C ASP A 40 11.64 -5.59 1.19
N ALA A 41 10.37 -5.41 0.82
CA ALA A 41 9.86 -5.85 -0.47
C ALA A 41 8.70 -5.01 -1.00
N VAL A 42 8.48 -5.12 -2.31
CA VAL A 42 7.33 -4.57 -3.03
C VAL A 42 6.62 -5.70 -3.76
N VAL A 43 5.30 -5.80 -3.59
CA VAL A 43 4.45 -6.75 -4.31
C VAL A 43 3.47 -5.97 -5.19
N SER A 44 3.51 -6.23 -6.49
CA SER A 44 2.64 -5.56 -7.46
C SER A 44 1.51 -6.48 -7.91
N SER A 45 0.30 -5.94 -8.01
CA SER A 45 -0.84 -6.66 -8.61
C SER A 45 -0.79 -6.75 -10.14
N LYS A 46 0.26 -6.20 -10.78
CA LYS A 46 0.48 -6.22 -12.24
C LYS A 46 1.95 -6.51 -12.56
N LYS A 47 2.20 -7.28 -13.62
CA LYS A 47 3.56 -7.68 -14.05
C LYS A 47 4.43 -6.52 -14.53
N ASP A 48 3.79 -5.53 -15.14
CA ASP A 48 4.38 -4.40 -15.84
C ASP A 48 4.27 -3.08 -15.06
N ALA A 49 3.91 -3.14 -13.76
CA ALA A 49 3.84 -1.95 -12.95
C ALA A 49 5.21 -1.28 -12.82
N HIS A 50 5.31 -0.02 -13.23
CA HIS A 50 6.53 0.79 -13.11
C HIS A 50 7.04 0.90 -11.65
N ALA A 51 6.15 0.73 -10.66
CA ALA A 51 6.56 0.61 -9.25
C ALA A 51 7.59 -0.50 -8.99
N LEU A 52 7.55 -1.62 -9.74
CA LEU A 52 8.54 -2.70 -9.62
C LEU A 52 9.94 -2.24 -10.06
N GLU A 53 10.01 -1.41 -11.12
CA GLU A 53 11.27 -0.84 -11.59
C GLU A 53 11.87 0.11 -10.56
N ARG A 54 11.04 0.95 -9.93
CA ARG A 54 11.45 1.86 -8.85
C ARG A 54 12.06 1.12 -7.67
N ALA A 55 11.44 0.01 -7.25
CA ALA A 55 11.93 -0.82 -6.17
C ALA A 55 13.29 -1.46 -6.52
N ARG A 56 13.39 -2.09 -7.69
CA ARG A 56 14.63 -2.73 -8.16
C ARG A 56 15.79 -1.75 -8.31
N ALA A 57 15.52 -0.54 -8.78
CA ALA A 57 16.53 0.51 -8.90
C ALA A 57 17.16 0.93 -7.55
N ARG A 58 16.54 0.54 -6.44
CA ARG A 58 16.99 0.83 -5.07
C ARG A 58 17.41 -0.43 -4.31
N GLY A 59 17.53 -1.56 -5.01
CA GLY A 59 17.91 -2.84 -4.41
C GLY A 59 16.85 -3.48 -3.52
N ILE A 60 15.58 -3.06 -3.66
CA ILE A 60 14.45 -3.62 -2.91
C ILE A 60 13.87 -4.79 -3.72
N ASP A 61 13.59 -5.90 -3.05
CA ASP A 61 12.95 -7.06 -3.68
C ASP A 61 11.58 -6.70 -4.25
N ALA A 62 11.30 -7.13 -5.48
CA ALA A 62 10.13 -6.65 -6.22
C ALA A 62 9.44 -7.79 -7.00
N TYR A 63 8.29 -8.22 -6.50
CA TYR A 63 7.55 -9.38 -7.01
C TYR A 63 6.27 -8.96 -7.75
N PRO A 64 6.09 -9.41 -9.00
CA PRO A 64 4.78 -9.38 -9.62
C PRO A 64 3.92 -10.52 -9.07
N CYS A 65 2.73 -10.19 -8.59
CA CYS A 65 1.65 -11.11 -8.27
C CYS A 65 0.44 -10.65 -9.10
N ASP A 66 0.37 -11.08 -10.36
CA ASP A 66 -0.61 -10.53 -11.30
C ASP A 66 -2.03 -10.93 -10.92
N ARG A 67 -2.92 -9.96 -10.66
CA ARG A 67 -4.32 -10.24 -10.33
C ARG A 67 -4.99 -11.10 -11.40
N GLY A 68 -4.60 -10.97 -12.66
CA GLY A 68 -5.15 -11.73 -13.78
C GLY A 68 -4.91 -13.24 -13.72
N GLU A 69 -3.98 -13.71 -12.87
CA GLU A 69 -3.66 -15.13 -12.72
C GLU A 69 -4.55 -15.87 -11.71
N PHE A 70 -5.48 -15.18 -11.04
CA PHE A 70 -6.28 -15.75 -9.95
C PHE A 70 -7.78 -15.67 -10.26
N ALA A 71 -8.54 -16.70 -9.89
CA ALA A 71 -9.97 -16.75 -10.22
C ALA A 71 -10.80 -15.78 -9.36
N ASN A 72 -10.36 -15.52 -8.13
CA ASN A 72 -11.11 -14.74 -7.15
C ASN A 72 -10.17 -14.00 -6.17
N ASP A 73 -10.76 -13.12 -5.35
CA ASP A 73 -10.00 -12.28 -4.41
C ASP A 73 -9.39 -13.10 -3.26
N ALA A 74 -9.95 -14.26 -2.92
CA ALA A 74 -9.41 -15.13 -1.88
C ALA A 74 -8.10 -15.80 -2.31
N GLU A 75 -8.06 -16.36 -3.53
CA GLU A 75 -6.84 -16.93 -4.12
C GLU A 75 -5.76 -15.87 -4.28
N PHE A 76 -6.14 -14.69 -4.78
CA PHE A 76 -5.21 -13.58 -4.94
C PHE A 76 -4.63 -13.10 -3.61
N SER A 77 -5.49 -12.94 -2.60
CA SER A 77 -5.06 -12.53 -1.25
C SER A 77 -4.17 -13.58 -0.61
N ALA A 78 -4.45 -14.88 -0.80
CA ALA A 78 -3.58 -15.95 -0.35
C ALA A 78 -2.19 -15.88 -1.02
N ALA A 79 -2.13 -15.59 -2.31
CA ALA A 79 -0.87 -15.44 -3.03
C ALA A 79 -0.03 -14.25 -2.53
N ILE A 80 -0.65 -13.07 -2.35
CA ILE A 80 0.00 -11.91 -1.73
C ILE A 80 0.56 -12.28 -0.35
N THR A 81 -0.27 -12.94 0.46
CA THR A 81 0.10 -13.32 1.82
C THR A 81 1.33 -14.24 1.85
N ARG A 82 1.49 -15.14 0.88
CA ARG A 82 2.70 -15.97 0.77
C ARG A 82 3.96 -15.14 0.56
N PHE A 83 3.90 -14.04 -0.18
CA PHE A 83 5.02 -13.11 -0.28
C PHE A 83 5.26 -12.38 1.04
N LEU A 84 4.21 -11.89 1.70
CA LEU A 84 4.35 -11.22 3.00
C LEU A 84 5.03 -12.13 4.04
N ASP A 85 4.65 -13.41 4.07
CA ASP A 85 5.17 -14.38 5.04
C ASP A 85 6.67 -14.67 4.87
N LEU A 86 7.27 -14.40 3.69
CA LEU A 86 8.72 -14.50 3.49
C LEU A 86 9.49 -13.44 4.28
N TYR A 87 8.86 -12.29 4.52
CA TYR A 87 9.48 -11.12 5.17
C TYR A 87 8.98 -10.91 6.60
N GLN A 88 7.80 -11.44 6.94
CA GLN A 88 7.16 -11.28 8.24
C GLN A 88 7.11 -9.80 8.70
N PRO A 89 6.56 -8.88 7.87
CA PRO A 89 6.68 -7.46 8.11
C PRO A 89 5.98 -7.00 9.40
N ASP A 90 6.51 -5.94 9.99
CA ASP A 90 5.84 -5.18 11.04
C ASP A 90 4.60 -4.45 10.47
N LEU A 91 4.68 -4.01 9.22
CA LEU A 91 3.66 -3.22 8.54
C LEU A 91 3.50 -3.59 7.06
N VAL A 92 2.26 -3.71 6.60
CA VAL A 92 1.91 -3.80 5.18
C VAL A 92 1.35 -2.46 4.72
N VAL A 93 1.94 -1.87 3.67
CA VAL A 93 1.54 -0.54 3.18
C VAL A 93 0.92 -0.66 1.80
N MET A 94 -0.35 -0.29 1.67
CA MET A 94 -1.03 -0.17 0.37
C MET A 94 -0.76 1.22 -0.21
N ALA A 95 0.12 1.28 -1.22
CA ALA A 95 0.57 2.51 -1.85
C ALA A 95 0.07 2.59 -3.30
N GLY A 96 -1.24 2.82 -3.47
CA GLY A 96 -1.90 2.76 -4.77
C GLY A 96 -2.22 1.32 -5.22
N PHE A 97 -2.57 0.46 -4.25
CA PHE A 97 -3.07 -0.88 -4.50
C PHE A 97 -4.57 -0.82 -4.84
N MET A 98 -4.98 -1.46 -5.93
CA MET A 98 -6.32 -1.26 -6.53
C MET A 98 -7.26 -2.46 -6.38
N HIS A 99 -6.88 -3.47 -5.59
CA HIS A 99 -7.64 -4.70 -5.44
C HIS A 99 -8.01 -4.93 -3.98
N LEU A 100 -9.06 -5.72 -3.76
CA LEU A 100 -9.36 -6.21 -2.43
C LEU A 100 -8.24 -7.16 -1.97
N TYR A 101 -7.77 -6.94 -0.75
CA TYR A 101 -6.90 -7.87 -0.03
C TYR A 101 -7.64 -8.33 1.22
N ILE A 102 -7.99 -9.61 1.26
CA ILE A 102 -8.60 -10.24 2.44
C ILE A 102 -7.48 -10.46 3.45
N ILE A 103 -7.51 -9.69 4.52
CA ILE A 103 -6.43 -9.60 5.50
C ILE A 103 -6.51 -10.83 6.42
N PRO A 104 -5.48 -11.69 6.46
CA PRO A 104 -5.42 -12.77 7.42
C PRO A 104 -5.29 -12.23 8.84
N GLU A 105 -5.86 -12.92 9.83
CA GLU A 105 -5.87 -12.51 11.24
C GLU A 105 -4.48 -12.09 11.78
N ARG A 106 -3.41 -12.79 11.38
CA ARG A 106 -2.03 -12.46 11.80
C ARG A 106 -1.53 -11.08 11.34
N TYR A 107 -2.16 -10.49 10.32
CA TYR A 107 -1.88 -9.15 9.81
C TYR A 107 -2.98 -8.14 10.20
N ALA A 108 -3.98 -8.53 10.99
CA ALA A 108 -4.97 -7.60 11.53
C ALA A 108 -4.28 -6.48 12.32
N GLY A 109 -4.67 -5.23 12.06
CA GLY A 109 -4.04 -4.05 12.67
C GLY A 109 -2.63 -3.74 12.15
N ARG A 110 -2.15 -4.42 11.11
CA ARG A 110 -0.81 -4.19 10.50
C ARG A 110 -0.87 -3.74 9.05
N VAL A 111 -2.06 -3.51 8.50
CA VAL A 111 -2.24 -3.08 7.12
C VAL A 111 -2.73 -1.64 7.11
N VAL A 112 -2.04 -0.77 6.39
CA VAL A 112 -2.44 0.63 6.21
C VAL A 112 -2.61 0.97 4.74
N ASN A 113 -3.55 1.86 4.45
CA ASN A 113 -3.80 2.35 3.09
C ASN A 113 -3.94 3.88 3.10
N ILE A 114 -3.57 4.49 1.97
CA ILE A 114 -3.89 5.88 1.66
C ILE A 114 -5.00 5.95 0.62
N HIS A 115 -6.06 6.69 0.94
CA HIS A 115 -7.22 6.90 0.08
C HIS A 115 -7.33 8.38 -0.35
N PRO A 116 -7.54 8.71 -1.63
CA PRO A 116 -7.56 10.10 -2.12
C PRO A 116 -8.93 10.79 -1.94
N ALA A 117 -9.52 10.63 -0.75
CA ALA A 117 -10.67 11.41 -0.28
C ALA A 117 -10.65 11.55 1.25
N LEU A 118 -11.48 12.43 1.78
CA LEU A 118 -11.75 12.56 3.21
C LEU A 118 -12.80 11.50 3.61
N LEU A 119 -12.34 10.33 4.06
CA LEU A 119 -13.22 9.24 4.47
C LEU A 119 -14.17 9.70 5.60
N PRO A 120 -15.43 9.21 5.64
CA PRO A 120 -15.97 8.12 4.82
C PRO A 120 -16.44 8.54 3.40
N LYS A 121 -16.35 9.82 3.02
CA LYS A 121 -16.80 10.27 1.70
C LYS A 121 -15.98 9.64 0.58
N PHE A 122 -16.65 9.23 -0.48
CA PHE A 122 -16.05 8.62 -1.67
C PHE A 122 -15.12 7.44 -1.33
N GLY A 123 -15.45 6.67 -0.29
CA GLY A 123 -14.77 5.43 0.08
C GLY A 123 -15.55 4.19 -0.34
N GLY A 124 -14.90 3.03 -0.26
CA GLY A 124 -15.53 1.72 -0.53
C GLY A 124 -15.59 1.35 -2.02
N LYS A 125 -16.41 0.34 -2.32
CA LYS A 125 -16.43 -0.32 -3.65
C LYS A 125 -16.73 0.69 -4.76
N GLY A 126 -15.88 0.70 -5.78
CA GLY A 126 -16.01 1.57 -6.95
C GLY A 126 -15.29 2.92 -6.83
N PHE A 127 -14.82 3.28 -5.64
CA PHE A 127 -14.04 4.49 -5.40
C PHE A 127 -12.56 4.17 -5.26
N TYR A 128 -11.89 4.08 -6.40
CA TYR A 128 -10.43 3.91 -6.49
C TYR A 128 -9.91 4.66 -7.71
N ASP A 129 -8.63 4.99 -7.71
CA ASP A 129 -7.97 5.70 -8.82
C ASP A 129 -8.72 7.00 -9.21
N LEU A 130 -8.69 7.39 -10.48
CA LEU A 130 -9.40 8.54 -11.04
C LEU A 130 -10.91 8.57 -10.76
N LYS A 131 -11.54 7.44 -10.41
CA LYS A 131 -12.99 7.40 -10.10
C LYS A 131 -13.31 8.24 -8.87
N VAL A 132 -12.42 8.29 -7.88
CA VAL A 132 -12.59 9.11 -6.67
C VAL A 132 -12.65 10.59 -7.06
N HIS A 133 -11.64 11.06 -7.78
CA HIS A 133 -11.55 12.47 -8.20
C HIS A 133 -12.74 12.88 -9.09
N ARG A 134 -13.17 12.01 -10.01
CA ARG A 134 -14.35 12.26 -10.85
C ARG A 134 -15.63 12.37 -10.01
N ALA A 135 -15.80 11.51 -9.02
CA ALA A 135 -16.97 11.54 -8.15
C ALA A 135 -17.01 12.79 -7.27
N VAL A 136 -15.87 13.20 -6.70
CA VAL A 136 -15.74 14.45 -5.93
C VAL A 136 -16.16 15.65 -6.77
N LEU A 137 -15.66 15.75 -8.01
CA LEU A 137 -16.01 16.83 -8.93
C LEU A 137 -17.49 16.79 -9.33
N ALA A 138 -18.01 15.60 -9.66
CA ALA A 138 -19.42 15.42 -10.03
C ALA A 138 -20.39 15.77 -8.90
N ALA A 139 -19.99 15.54 -7.64
CA ALA A 139 -20.75 15.91 -6.46
C ALA A 139 -20.67 17.41 -6.14
N GLY A 140 -19.82 18.18 -6.83
CA GLY A 140 -19.67 19.62 -6.62
C GLY A 140 -19.00 19.99 -5.28
N GLU A 141 -18.26 19.06 -4.68
CA GLU A 141 -17.56 19.26 -3.41
C GLU A 141 -16.58 20.43 -3.51
N LYS A 142 -16.55 21.26 -2.47
CA LYS A 142 -15.63 22.41 -2.40
C LYS A 142 -14.28 22.06 -1.79
N GLU A 143 -14.24 20.96 -1.04
CA GLU A 143 -13.07 20.48 -0.33
C GLU A 143 -12.95 18.96 -0.51
N THR A 144 -11.71 18.50 -0.65
CA THR A 144 -11.34 17.08 -0.63
C THR A 144 -9.93 16.96 -0.08
N GLY A 145 -9.41 15.75 0.06
CA GLY A 145 -8.09 15.49 0.62
C GLY A 145 -7.70 14.04 0.50
N CYS A 146 -6.90 13.57 1.45
CA CYS A 146 -6.53 12.16 1.56
C CYS A 146 -6.70 11.68 3.00
N THR A 147 -6.93 10.38 3.15
CA THR A 147 -7.02 9.71 4.44
C THR A 147 -6.03 8.56 4.48
N VAL A 148 -5.19 8.50 5.51
CA VAL A 148 -4.43 7.29 5.85
C VAL A 148 -5.20 6.56 6.95
N HIS A 149 -5.46 5.28 6.77
CA HIS A 149 -6.22 4.48 7.71
C HIS A 149 -5.67 3.06 7.81
N PHE A 150 -5.96 2.39 8.93
CA PHE A 150 -5.81 0.94 9.01
C PHE A 150 -6.89 0.27 8.17
N CYS A 151 -6.51 -0.82 7.50
CA CYS A 151 -7.45 -1.67 6.76
C CYS A 151 -7.96 -2.80 7.66
N ASP A 152 -9.22 -3.13 7.46
CA ASP A 152 -9.93 -4.26 8.03
C ASP A 152 -10.72 -4.99 6.92
N ASN A 153 -11.38 -6.11 7.28
CA ASN A 153 -12.19 -6.93 6.38
C ASN A 153 -13.67 -6.53 6.43
#